data_AF-A0A4U8YU27-F1
#
_entry.id   AF-A0A4U8YU27-F1
#
_cell.length_a   1.000
_cell.length_b   1.000
_cell.length_c   1.000
_cell.angle_alpha   90.00
_cell.angle_beta   90.00
_cell.angle_gamma   90.00
#
_symmetry.space_group_name_H-M   'P 1'
#
loop_
_entity.id
_entity.type
_entity.pdbx_description
1 polymer ?
#
loop_
_entity_poly.entity_id
_entity_poly.type
_entity_poly.pdbx_seq_one_letter_code
_entity_poly.pdbx_strand_id
1 'polypeptide(L)'
;MINRNHRSLRAWALCLLLLLGFGGCATRSAPPAPHDVVAFLPPEDNTILSRYAPAFVVEEPEQFYNLVGTPTAGLGGDGTEEIRVDPWRATVYTETRRFDTGSGSWTNLVYRVHFQEVPGGLLPYYLGKGKNVGLLVVVTLNREMKPVLYTTVHTCGCYLAFVPTNLLPQSAYPSGWPQDRQTVHSENLPALIRLGEKPESKRLMVLLRDGTHRVKDLWLEPQHALIHYRRISTETAPLSSLEALPLPTGGTTSLYESTGPRTGYVKGSQKPRERLLMSWWAFDWRVGEDKKLGVSKADGTLFYTSLKPWARDRSDMRDFPTFLAYWGWRL
;
A
#
# COMPACT_ATOMS: atom_id res chain seq x y z
N MET A 1 -43.99 10.21 -41.89
CA MET A 1 -43.82 10.22 -40.42
C MET A 1 -42.52 9.52 -40.00
N ILE A 2 -41.39 9.81 -40.66
CA ILE A 2 -40.09 9.15 -40.44
C ILE A 2 -39.01 10.22 -40.57
N ASN A 3 -38.73 10.99 -39.51
CA ASN A 3 -37.49 11.80 -39.46
C ASN A 3 -37.09 12.32 -38.07
N ARG A 4 -37.61 11.75 -36.98
CA ARG A 4 -37.35 12.26 -35.61
C ARG A 4 -36.31 11.46 -34.81
N ASN A 5 -35.92 10.27 -35.26
CA ASN A 5 -35.00 9.38 -34.52
C ASN A 5 -33.50 9.64 -34.73
N HIS A 6 -33.08 10.35 -35.79
CA HIS A 6 -31.66 10.58 -36.03
C HIS A 6 -31.04 11.71 -35.18
N ARG A 7 -31.87 12.60 -34.62
CA ARG A 7 -31.38 13.71 -33.77
C ARG A 7 -31.08 13.27 -32.34
N SER A 8 -31.80 12.28 -31.79
CA SER A 8 -31.54 11.78 -30.44
C SER A 8 -30.26 10.92 -30.39
N LEU A 9 -30.02 10.06 -31.39
CA LEU A 9 -28.81 9.25 -31.46
C LEU A 9 -27.51 10.07 -31.52
N ARG A 10 -27.53 11.22 -32.23
CA ARG A 10 -26.39 12.14 -32.28
C ARG A 10 -26.14 12.85 -30.95
N ALA A 11 -27.20 13.20 -30.21
CA ALA A 11 -27.08 13.81 -28.89
C ALA A 11 -26.53 12.80 -27.85
N TRP A 12 -26.98 11.54 -27.88
CA TRP A 12 -26.47 10.48 -27.02
C TRP A 12 -25.00 10.14 -27.31
N ALA A 13 -24.61 10.07 -28.59
CA ALA A 13 -23.22 9.86 -28.98
C ALA A 13 -22.31 11.02 -28.56
N LEU A 14 -22.78 12.27 -28.64
CA LEU A 14 -22.04 13.46 -28.20
C LEU A 14 -21.87 13.50 -26.67
N CYS A 15 -22.90 13.14 -25.90
CA CYS A 15 -22.80 13.00 -24.45
C CYS A 15 -21.84 11.87 -24.04
N LEU A 16 -21.83 10.74 -24.74
CA LEU A 16 -20.87 9.66 -24.50
C LEU A 16 -19.43 10.10 -24.81
N LEU A 17 -19.22 10.83 -25.91
CA LEU A 17 -17.91 11.40 -26.29
C LEU A 17 -17.43 12.47 -25.32
N LEU A 18 -18.32 13.31 -24.78
CA LEU A 18 -17.99 14.29 -23.74
C LEU A 18 -17.66 13.61 -22.40
N LEU A 19 -18.34 12.51 -22.04
CA LEU A 19 -18.01 11.70 -20.87
C LEU A 19 -16.66 10.96 -21.03
N LEU A 20 -16.28 10.59 -22.25
CA LEU A 20 -14.96 10.02 -22.57
C LEU A 20 -13.85 11.08 -22.64
N GLY A 21 -14.20 12.36 -22.87
CA GLY A 21 -13.26 13.48 -22.95
C GLY A 21 -12.71 13.97 -21.61
N PHE A 22 -13.31 13.58 -20.48
CA PHE A 22 -12.77 13.79 -19.14
C PHE A 22 -11.81 12.65 -18.71
N GLY A 23 -11.17 12.00 -19.68
CA GLY A 23 -10.03 11.12 -19.42
C GLY A 23 -8.99 11.86 -18.60
N GLY A 24 -8.82 11.43 -17.35
CA GLY A 24 -8.06 12.14 -16.33
C GLY A 24 -6.71 12.60 -16.85
N CYS A 25 -6.50 13.92 -16.84
CA CYS A 25 -5.16 14.47 -16.89
C CYS A 25 -4.41 13.89 -15.70
N ALA A 26 -3.55 12.90 -15.94
CA ALA A 26 -2.52 12.52 -15.00
C ALA A 26 -1.56 13.71 -14.90
N THR A 27 -1.92 14.68 -14.07
CA THR A 27 -1.07 15.81 -13.76
C THR A 27 0.23 15.26 -13.19
N ARG A 28 1.34 15.89 -13.56
CA ARG A 28 2.63 15.59 -12.95
C ARG A 28 2.49 15.89 -11.47
N SER A 29 2.46 14.84 -10.64
CA SER A 29 2.52 15.01 -9.19
C SER A 29 3.88 15.65 -8.88
N ALA A 30 3.85 16.90 -8.43
CA ALA A 30 4.97 17.50 -7.72
C ALA A 30 4.80 17.19 -6.23
N PRO A 31 5.89 17.11 -5.45
CA PRO A 31 5.78 17.08 -4.00
C PRO A 31 4.86 18.21 -3.52
N PRO A 32 3.89 17.92 -2.64
CA PRO A 32 2.98 18.94 -2.13
C PRO A 32 3.77 19.96 -1.30
N ALA A 33 3.21 21.16 -1.15
CA ALA A 33 3.81 22.12 -0.25
C ALA A 33 3.75 21.56 1.18
N PRO A 34 4.84 21.64 1.98
CA PRO A 34 4.90 21.00 3.30
C PRO A 34 3.80 21.42 4.30
N HIS A 35 3.19 22.59 4.10
CA HIS A 35 2.12 23.11 4.96
C HIS A 35 0.73 22.55 4.65
N ASP A 36 0.52 21.96 3.46
CA ASP A 36 -0.76 21.40 3.02
C ASP A 36 -0.96 19.93 3.44
N VAL A 37 0.06 19.33 4.04
CA VAL A 37 0.11 17.90 4.36
C VAL A 37 0.65 17.65 5.76
N VAL A 38 0.39 16.45 6.27
CA VAL A 38 1.02 15.94 7.50
C VAL A 38 1.96 14.81 7.18
N ALA A 39 3.18 14.87 7.73
CA ALA A 39 4.15 13.80 7.67
C ALA A 39 4.16 13.01 9.00
N PHE A 40 3.82 11.73 8.92
CA PHE A 40 4.01 10.76 9.99
C PHE A 40 5.45 10.24 9.95
N LEU A 41 6.22 10.54 10.99
CA LEU A 41 7.64 10.24 11.07
C LEU A 41 7.90 9.08 12.04
N PRO A 42 8.55 8.00 11.59
CA PRO A 42 9.16 7.00 12.45
C PRO A 42 10.15 7.60 13.45
N PRO A 43 10.29 7.03 14.65
CA PRO A 43 11.30 7.45 15.60
C PRO A 43 12.70 7.21 15.03
N GLU A 44 13.62 8.12 15.33
CA GLU A 44 15.01 8.00 14.93
C GLU A 44 15.80 7.25 16.00
N ASP A 45 16.22 6.04 15.65
CA ASP A 45 17.20 5.24 16.39
C ASP A 45 18.36 4.77 15.49
N ASN A 46 19.34 4.09 16.08
CA ASN A 46 20.55 3.62 15.40
C ASN A 46 20.37 2.30 14.64
N THR A 47 19.15 1.82 14.41
CA THR A 47 18.86 0.60 13.65
C THR A 47 18.75 0.86 12.16
N ILE A 48 18.95 -0.20 11.36
CA ILE A 48 18.73 -0.14 9.91
C ILE A 48 17.26 0.12 9.55
N LEU A 49 16.33 -0.37 10.38
CA LEU A 49 14.90 -0.17 10.22
C LEU A 49 14.56 1.31 10.36
N SER A 50 15.01 1.97 11.43
CA SER A 50 14.86 3.43 11.61
C SER A 50 15.49 4.22 10.48
N ARG A 51 16.73 3.88 10.09
CA ARG A 51 17.48 4.61 9.05
C ARG A 51 16.71 4.72 7.73
N TYR A 52 16.10 3.62 7.29
CA TYR A 52 15.36 3.57 6.02
C TYR A 52 13.84 3.59 6.19
N ALA A 53 13.34 3.86 7.40
CA ALA A 53 11.91 3.95 7.64
C ALA A 53 11.29 5.06 6.79
N PRO A 54 10.20 4.81 6.03
CA PRO A 54 9.53 5.84 5.26
C PRO A 54 8.78 6.81 6.17
N ALA A 55 8.69 8.07 5.74
CA ALA A 55 7.70 9.01 6.25
C ALA A 55 6.41 8.89 5.42
N PHE A 56 5.27 8.73 6.09
CA PHE A 56 3.98 8.67 5.41
C PHE A 56 3.36 10.06 5.39
N VAL A 57 3.14 10.61 4.20
CA VAL A 57 2.61 11.95 3.99
C VAL A 57 1.15 11.82 3.58
N VAL A 58 0.24 12.45 4.30
CA VAL A 58 -1.20 12.33 4.04
C VAL A 58 -1.78 13.66 3.56
N GLU A 59 -2.65 13.57 2.57
CA GLU A 59 -3.55 14.66 2.17
C GLU A 59 -4.76 14.71 3.12
N GLU A 60 -5.38 15.88 3.25
CA GLU A 60 -6.59 16.10 4.07
C GLU A 60 -6.54 15.44 5.47
N PRO A 61 -5.51 15.72 6.27
CA PRO A 61 -5.31 15.17 7.62
C PRO A 61 -6.42 15.52 8.63
N GLU A 62 -7.32 16.43 8.29
CA GLU A 62 -8.51 16.75 9.08
C GLU A 62 -9.53 15.59 9.06
N GLN A 63 -9.42 14.68 8.08
CA GLN A 63 -10.23 13.47 7.98
C GLN A 63 -9.54 12.31 8.72
N PHE A 64 -10.18 11.77 9.76
CA PHE A 64 -9.58 10.71 10.58
C PHE A 64 -9.24 9.43 9.79
N TYR A 65 -9.99 9.13 8.73
CA TYR A 65 -9.69 7.97 7.88
C TYR A 65 -8.40 8.12 7.07
N ASN A 66 -7.85 9.32 6.90
CA ASN A 66 -6.56 9.53 6.25
C ASN A 66 -5.37 9.40 7.21
N LEU A 67 -5.60 9.44 8.52
CA LEU A 67 -4.52 9.36 9.50
C LEU A 67 -3.98 7.94 9.61
N VAL A 68 -2.65 7.83 9.68
CA VAL A 68 -1.99 6.57 10.04
C VAL A 68 -2.36 6.27 11.50
N GLY A 69 -2.97 5.12 11.72
CA GLY A 69 -3.47 4.72 13.02
C GLY A 69 -2.90 3.40 13.54
N THR A 70 -3.22 3.09 14.79
CA THR A 70 -2.82 1.87 15.50
C THR A 70 -4.00 0.89 15.56
N PRO A 71 -3.91 -0.32 14.99
CA PRO A 71 -4.86 -1.39 15.26
C PRO A 71 -5.03 -1.66 16.76
N THR A 72 -6.27 -1.66 17.23
CA THR A 72 -6.67 -1.96 18.60
C THR A 72 -7.73 -3.05 18.61
N ALA A 73 -7.73 -3.85 19.67
CA ALA A 73 -8.73 -4.89 19.89
C ALA A 73 -9.71 -4.46 20.98
N GLY A 74 -10.98 -4.83 20.79
CA GLY A 74 -12.04 -4.68 21.77
C GLY A 74 -12.99 -5.86 21.73
N LEU A 75 -14.02 -5.80 22.57
CA LEU A 75 -15.14 -6.73 22.53
C LEU A 75 -16.39 -5.99 22.08
N GLY A 76 -17.14 -6.60 21.16
CA GLY A 76 -18.47 -6.17 20.75
C GLY A 76 -19.50 -6.42 21.85
N GLY A 77 -20.72 -5.91 21.66
CA GLY A 77 -21.81 -6.05 22.62
C GLY A 77 -22.25 -7.50 22.88
N ASP A 78 -21.92 -8.41 21.96
CA ASP A 78 -22.16 -9.86 22.04
C ASP A 78 -20.92 -10.64 22.54
N GLY A 79 -19.85 -9.94 22.96
CA GLY A 79 -18.60 -10.53 23.41
C GLY A 79 -17.68 -11.00 22.28
N THR A 80 -18.02 -10.75 21.01
CA THR A 80 -17.13 -11.07 19.89
C THR A 80 -15.96 -10.11 19.81
N GLU A 81 -14.79 -10.61 19.39
CA GLU A 81 -13.61 -9.75 19.22
C GLU A 81 -13.81 -8.80 18.03
N GLU A 82 -13.55 -7.52 18.24
CA GLU A 82 -13.60 -6.50 17.20
C GLU A 82 -12.24 -5.80 17.07
N ILE A 83 -11.78 -5.65 15.83
CA ILE A 83 -10.59 -4.86 15.51
C ILE A 83 -11.03 -3.53 14.91
N ARG A 84 -10.45 -2.45 15.45
CA ARG A 84 -10.55 -1.10 14.91
C ARG A 84 -9.15 -0.50 14.78
N VAL A 85 -9.01 0.56 14.00
CA VAL A 85 -7.77 1.36 13.96
C VAL A 85 -8.04 2.66 14.68
N ASP A 86 -7.22 2.96 15.70
CA ASP A 86 -7.23 4.21 16.44
C ASP A 86 -6.42 5.28 15.67
N PRO A 87 -7.05 6.34 15.14
CA PRO A 87 -6.35 7.36 14.35
C PRO A 87 -5.55 8.35 15.23
N TRP A 88 -5.69 8.32 16.55
CA TRP A 88 -5.00 9.23 17.48
C TRP A 88 -3.62 8.73 17.90
N ARG A 89 -3.33 7.46 17.61
CA ARG A 89 -2.04 6.83 17.82
C ARG A 89 -1.56 6.28 16.50
N ALA A 90 -0.34 6.61 16.10
CA ALA A 90 0.23 6.16 14.85
C ALA A 90 1.32 5.14 15.14
N THR A 91 1.22 3.94 14.56
CA THR A 91 2.26 2.90 14.69
C THR A 91 2.71 2.41 13.32
N VAL A 92 4.02 2.33 13.11
CA VAL A 92 4.63 1.65 11.97
C VAL A 92 5.11 0.27 12.41
N TYR A 93 4.52 -0.76 11.81
CA TYR A 93 4.87 -2.14 12.10
C TYR A 93 6.00 -2.61 11.20
N THR A 94 7.05 -3.19 11.77
CA THR A 94 8.29 -3.46 11.04
C THR A 94 8.73 -4.92 11.07
N GLU A 95 9.33 -5.39 10.00
CA GLU A 95 9.95 -6.70 9.90
C GLU A 95 11.18 -6.64 8.98
N THR A 96 12.18 -7.49 9.24
CA THR A 96 13.31 -7.68 8.33
C THR A 96 13.29 -9.10 7.78
N ARG A 97 13.35 -9.25 6.45
CA ARG A 97 13.42 -10.55 5.77
C ARG A 97 14.63 -10.62 4.86
N ARG A 98 15.27 -11.77 4.79
CA ARG A 98 16.36 -12.04 3.84
C ARG A 98 15.88 -12.99 2.77
N PHE A 99 16.38 -12.82 1.56
CA PHE A 99 16.14 -13.77 0.46
C PHE A 99 17.34 -13.79 -0.47
N ASP A 100 17.50 -14.90 -1.17
CA ASP A 100 18.56 -15.13 -2.14
C ASP A 100 17.97 -15.36 -3.53
N THR A 101 18.78 -15.04 -4.53
CA THR A 101 18.47 -15.14 -5.96
C THR A 101 19.74 -15.57 -6.70
N GLY A 102 19.63 -15.82 -8.00
CA GLY A 102 20.81 -16.08 -8.84
C GLY A 102 21.80 -14.91 -8.88
N SER A 103 21.34 -13.67 -8.67
CA SER A 103 22.16 -12.46 -8.76
C SER A 103 22.71 -11.97 -7.42
N GLY A 104 22.24 -12.50 -6.30
CA GLY A 104 22.77 -12.16 -5.00
C GLY A 104 21.84 -12.41 -3.82
N SER A 105 22.26 -11.82 -2.69
CA SER A 105 21.58 -11.89 -1.41
C SER A 105 21.03 -10.52 -1.06
N TRP A 106 19.78 -10.47 -0.63
CA TRP A 106 19.01 -9.25 -0.48
C TRP A 106 18.34 -9.20 0.90
N THR A 107 18.12 -7.98 1.41
CA THR A 107 17.39 -7.77 2.66
C THR A 107 16.20 -6.85 2.43
N ASN A 108 15.00 -7.33 2.72
CA ASN A 108 13.79 -6.52 2.75
C ASN A 108 13.57 -5.96 4.15
N LEU A 109 13.41 -4.64 4.22
CA LEU A 109 12.83 -3.95 5.37
C LEU A 109 11.35 -3.69 5.06
N VAL A 110 10.46 -4.35 5.79
CA VAL A 110 9.01 -4.27 5.61
C VAL A 110 8.46 -3.29 6.62
N TYR A 111 7.66 -2.34 6.15
CA TYR A 111 6.93 -1.35 6.95
C TYR A 111 5.46 -1.47 6.63
N ARG A 112 4.62 -1.67 7.64
CA ARG A 112 3.17 -1.74 7.53
C ARG A 112 2.53 -0.63 8.35
N VAL A 113 1.60 0.09 7.74
CA VAL A 113 0.73 1.07 8.42
C VAL A 113 -0.73 0.74 8.16
N HIS A 114 -1.61 1.28 9.00
CA HIS A 114 -3.03 1.03 8.95
C HIS A 114 -3.85 2.32 8.96
N PHE A 115 -5.04 2.24 8.38
CA PHE A 115 -6.03 3.30 8.32
C PHE A 115 -7.38 2.76 8.75
N GLN A 116 -8.22 3.64 9.30
CA GLN A 116 -9.55 3.29 9.78
C GLN A 116 -10.40 2.63 8.69
N GLU A 117 -10.50 3.26 7.52
CA GLU A 117 -11.30 2.77 6.40
C GLU A 117 -11.02 3.54 5.12
N VAL A 118 -11.36 2.92 3.98
CA VAL A 118 -11.71 3.66 2.77
C VAL A 118 -13.18 4.07 2.92
N PRO A 119 -13.51 5.38 3.00
CA PRO A 119 -14.86 5.84 3.23
C PRO A 119 -15.77 5.42 2.07
N GLY A 120 -17.08 5.42 2.32
CA GLY A 120 -18.03 4.81 1.41
C GLY A 120 -19.28 5.62 1.17
N GLY A 121 -19.23 6.53 0.20
CA GLY A 121 -20.40 7.28 -0.30
C GLY A 121 -20.89 6.77 -1.66
N LEU A 122 -21.96 7.41 -2.16
CA LEU A 122 -22.36 7.41 -3.57
C LEU A 122 -21.47 8.36 -4.40
N LEU A 123 -21.01 9.44 -3.78
CA LEU A 123 -20.10 10.43 -4.33
C LEU A 123 -19.11 10.85 -3.22
N PRO A 124 -17.81 10.51 -3.31
CA PRO A 124 -17.19 9.60 -4.28
C PRO A 124 -17.57 8.13 -4.06
N TYR A 125 -17.71 7.37 -5.16
CA TYR A 125 -17.92 5.93 -5.13
C TYR A 125 -16.58 5.18 -5.17
N TYR A 126 -16.07 4.78 -4.00
CA TYR A 126 -14.89 3.93 -3.94
C TYR A 126 -15.25 2.44 -3.99
N LEU A 127 -14.65 1.73 -4.94
CA LEU A 127 -14.78 0.28 -5.07
C LEU A 127 -14.19 -0.44 -3.84
N GLY A 128 -13.01 -0.01 -3.39
CA GLY A 128 -12.30 -0.56 -2.23
C GLY A 128 -12.84 -0.18 -0.84
N LYS A 129 -14.10 0.30 -0.76
CA LYS A 129 -14.76 0.64 0.52
C LYS A 129 -14.61 -0.51 1.52
N GLY A 130 -14.14 -0.19 2.71
CA GLY A 130 -14.07 -1.12 3.84
C GLY A 130 -13.10 -0.65 4.92
N LYS A 131 -13.10 -1.34 6.06
CA LYS A 131 -12.33 -0.98 7.25
C LYS A 131 -10.94 -1.64 7.29
N ASN A 132 -10.12 -1.21 8.25
CA ASN A 132 -8.85 -1.83 8.64
C ASN A 132 -7.87 -1.98 7.47
N VAL A 133 -7.83 -0.96 6.62
CA VAL A 133 -7.00 -0.91 5.41
C VAL A 133 -5.54 -0.86 5.83
N GLY A 134 -4.69 -1.63 5.15
CA GLY A 134 -3.26 -1.58 5.38
C GLY A 134 -2.46 -1.22 4.13
N LEU A 135 -1.32 -0.60 4.34
CA LEU A 135 -0.31 -0.32 3.32
C LEU A 135 1.01 -0.94 3.75
N LEU A 136 1.68 -1.60 2.81
CA LEU A 136 3.05 -2.08 2.94
C LEU A 136 3.98 -1.22 2.09
N VAL A 137 5.11 -0.86 2.68
CA VAL A 137 6.28 -0.34 1.99
C VAL A 137 7.42 -1.30 2.28
N VAL A 138 8.05 -1.83 1.23
CA VAL A 138 9.21 -2.71 1.34
C VAL A 138 10.40 -2.00 0.73
N VAL A 139 11.46 -1.85 1.54
CA VAL A 139 12.76 -1.34 1.09
C VAL A 139 13.69 -2.53 0.91
N THR A 140 14.00 -2.88 -0.33
CA THR A 140 14.96 -3.94 -0.65
C THR A 140 16.36 -3.35 -0.68
N LEU A 141 17.25 -3.93 0.12
CA LEU A 141 18.64 -3.58 0.27
C LEU A 141 19.54 -4.60 -0.41
N ASN A 142 20.64 -4.13 -0.99
CA ASN A 142 21.73 -4.97 -1.50
C ASN A 142 22.66 -5.44 -0.35
N ARG A 143 23.75 -6.12 -0.70
CA ARG A 143 24.76 -6.64 0.25
C ARG A 143 25.48 -5.54 1.02
N GLU A 144 25.61 -4.35 0.45
CA GLU A 144 26.16 -3.16 1.11
C GLU A 144 25.12 -2.42 1.97
N MET A 145 23.95 -3.02 2.20
CA MET A 145 22.84 -2.46 2.97
C MET A 145 22.31 -1.14 2.41
N LYS A 146 22.42 -0.92 1.09
CA LYS A 146 21.89 0.26 0.38
C LYS A 146 20.58 -0.05 -0.33
N PRO A 147 19.61 0.88 -0.35
CA PRO A 147 18.32 0.65 -0.99
C PRO A 147 18.44 0.60 -2.52
N VAL A 148 17.95 -0.49 -3.10
CA VAL A 148 17.95 -0.71 -4.55
C VAL A 148 16.55 -0.71 -5.15
N LEU A 149 15.53 -1.05 -4.37
CA LEU A 149 14.15 -1.12 -4.82
C LEU A 149 13.19 -0.76 -3.70
N TYR A 150 12.22 0.11 -4.01
CA TYR A 150 11.06 0.36 -3.17
C TYR A 150 9.85 -0.34 -3.77
N THR A 151 9.14 -1.12 -2.96
CA THR A 151 7.87 -1.74 -3.36
C THR A 151 6.77 -1.22 -2.46
N THR A 152 5.67 -0.73 -3.03
CA THR A 152 4.48 -0.34 -2.26
C THR A 152 3.30 -1.18 -2.69
N VAL A 153 2.48 -1.61 -1.73
CA VAL A 153 1.31 -2.44 -2.01
C VAL A 153 0.32 -2.32 -0.85
N HIS A 154 -0.98 -2.36 -1.13
CA HIS A 154 -1.97 -2.44 -0.06
C HIS A 154 -2.08 -3.86 0.49
N THR A 155 -2.57 -4.02 1.72
CA THR A 155 -2.63 -5.35 2.35
C THR A 155 -3.70 -6.28 1.75
N CYS A 156 -4.55 -5.77 0.85
CA CYS A 156 -5.37 -6.53 -0.10
C CYS A 156 -4.55 -7.25 -1.21
N GLY A 157 -3.29 -6.87 -1.43
CA GLY A 157 -2.48 -7.24 -2.60
C GLY A 157 -2.71 -6.38 -3.84
N CYS A 158 -3.51 -5.31 -3.71
CA CYS A 158 -3.84 -4.37 -4.76
C CYS A 158 -2.92 -3.12 -4.72
N TYR A 159 -2.97 -2.29 -5.77
CA TYR A 159 -2.18 -1.05 -5.88
C TYR A 159 -0.66 -1.23 -5.78
N LEU A 160 -0.14 -2.32 -6.34
CA LEU A 160 1.29 -2.61 -6.36
C LEU A 160 2.05 -1.60 -7.23
N ALA A 161 3.13 -1.03 -6.68
CA ALA A 161 4.10 -0.23 -7.41
C ALA A 161 5.53 -0.66 -7.06
N PHE A 162 6.43 -0.50 -8.03
CA PHE A 162 7.86 -0.70 -7.86
C PHE A 162 8.60 0.56 -8.28
N VAL A 163 9.53 1.04 -7.48
CA VAL A 163 10.39 2.19 -7.81
C VAL A 163 11.84 1.82 -7.52
N PRO A 164 12.65 1.52 -8.56
CA PRO A 164 14.05 1.21 -8.37
C PRO A 164 14.83 2.47 -7.99
N THR A 165 16.03 2.28 -7.45
CA THR A 165 17.00 3.35 -7.28
C THR A 165 18.09 3.27 -8.34
N ASN A 166 18.91 4.32 -8.48
CA ASN A 166 20.08 4.29 -9.35
C ASN A 166 21.18 3.31 -8.91
N LEU A 167 21.01 2.58 -7.80
CA LEU A 167 21.91 1.51 -7.37
C LEU A 167 21.48 0.13 -7.87
N LEU A 168 20.24 -0.01 -8.39
CA LEU A 168 19.83 -1.24 -9.05
C LEU A 168 20.31 -1.22 -10.51
N PRO A 169 21.06 -2.23 -10.99
CA PRO A 169 21.51 -2.25 -12.37
C PRO A 169 20.32 -2.36 -13.31
N GLN A 170 20.35 -1.63 -14.43
CA GLN A 170 19.25 -1.63 -15.41
C GLN A 170 18.95 -3.02 -16.00
N SER A 171 19.93 -3.94 -16.00
CA SER A 171 19.72 -5.33 -16.41
C SER A 171 18.73 -6.09 -15.53
N ALA A 172 18.48 -5.61 -14.30
CA ALA A 172 17.50 -6.17 -13.38
C ALA A 172 16.06 -5.66 -13.64
N TYR A 173 15.88 -4.67 -14.50
CA TYR A 173 14.59 -4.01 -14.70
C TYR A 173 13.69 -4.86 -15.62
N PRO A 174 12.35 -4.76 -15.47
CA PRO A 174 11.43 -5.29 -16.46
C PRO A 174 11.67 -4.70 -17.85
N SER A 175 11.38 -5.49 -18.89
CA SER A 175 11.53 -5.02 -20.27
C SER A 175 10.62 -3.82 -20.54
N GLY A 176 11.17 -2.75 -21.12
CA GLY A 176 10.43 -1.54 -21.42
C GLY A 176 10.11 -0.67 -20.19
N TRP A 177 10.85 -0.82 -19.09
CA TRP A 177 10.67 0.04 -17.91
C TRP A 177 10.78 1.53 -18.28
N PRO A 178 9.84 2.38 -17.81
CA PRO A 178 9.84 3.80 -18.17
C PRO A 178 11.06 4.53 -17.61
N GLN A 179 11.48 5.62 -18.27
CA GLN A 179 12.69 6.36 -17.89
C GLN A 179 12.44 7.45 -16.84
N ASP A 180 11.28 8.10 -16.87
CA ASP A 180 10.97 9.24 -15.99
C ASP A 180 9.88 8.89 -14.96
N ARG A 181 8.66 8.62 -15.44
CA ARG A 181 7.51 8.32 -14.59
C ARG A 181 6.73 7.10 -15.06
N GLN A 182 5.99 6.51 -14.14
CA GLN A 182 5.11 5.36 -14.37
C GLN A 182 3.70 5.70 -13.91
N THR A 183 2.70 5.22 -14.65
CA THR A 183 1.30 5.28 -14.23
C THR A 183 0.93 4.00 -13.51
N VAL A 184 0.57 4.10 -12.23
CA VAL A 184 0.15 2.98 -11.40
C VAL A 184 -1.25 3.26 -10.88
N HIS A 185 -2.25 2.57 -11.40
CA HIS A 185 -3.66 2.72 -10.99
C HIS A 185 -4.15 4.17 -10.97
N SER A 186 -3.89 4.92 -12.05
CA SER A 186 -4.21 6.36 -12.19
C SER A 186 -3.39 7.31 -11.32
N GLU A 187 -2.44 6.80 -10.55
CA GLU A 187 -1.42 7.61 -9.89
C GLU A 187 -0.18 7.71 -10.77
N ASN A 188 0.58 8.77 -10.58
CA ASN A 188 1.76 9.08 -11.37
C ASN A 188 2.97 9.05 -10.44
N LEU A 189 3.78 7.99 -10.47
CA LEU A 189 4.93 7.78 -9.58
C LEU A 189 6.25 7.95 -10.36
N PRO A 190 7.38 8.23 -9.70
CA PRO A 190 8.69 8.17 -10.36
C PRO A 190 8.98 6.75 -10.85
N ALA A 191 9.62 6.65 -12.01
CA ALA A 191 10.16 5.38 -12.52
C ALA A 191 11.54 5.07 -11.93
N LEU A 192 12.18 6.04 -11.27
CA LEU A 192 13.51 5.92 -10.68
C LEU A 192 13.68 6.94 -9.54
N ILE A 193 14.22 6.50 -8.41
CA ILE A 193 14.70 7.39 -7.34
C ILE A 193 16.22 7.51 -7.43
N ARG A 194 16.72 8.74 -7.53
CA ARG A 194 18.16 9.01 -7.52
C ARG A 194 18.65 9.27 -6.09
N LEU A 195 19.35 8.28 -5.56
CA LEU A 195 20.12 8.39 -4.34
C LEU A 195 21.33 9.30 -4.63
N GLY A 196 21.42 10.40 -3.90
CA GLY A 196 22.61 11.26 -3.92
C GLY A 196 23.75 10.64 -3.13
N GLU A 197 24.78 11.43 -2.82
CA GLU A 197 25.98 10.95 -2.12
C GLU A 197 25.71 10.40 -0.71
N LYS A 198 24.72 10.97 0.00
CA LYS A 198 24.33 10.59 1.37
C LYS A 198 22.88 10.10 1.43
N PRO A 199 22.56 8.91 0.91
CA PRO A 199 21.19 8.38 0.93
C PRO A 199 20.65 8.20 2.36
N GLU A 200 21.51 7.89 3.32
CA GLU A 200 21.17 7.73 4.74
C GLU A 200 20.74 9.02 5.44
N SER A 201 21.11 10.19 4.90
CA SER A 201 20.66 11.49 5.44
C SER A 201 19.36 11.98 4.80
N LYS A 202 18.69 11.12 4.02
CA LYS A 202 17.43 11.39 3.37
C LYS A 202 16.36 10.41 3.84
N ARG A 203 15.12 10.86 3.80
CA ARG A 203 13.93 10.09 4.17
C ARG A 203 13.13 9.84 2.91
N LEU A 204 12.69 8.59 2.70
CA LEU A 204 11.68 8.31 1.69
C LEU A 204 10.35 8.89 2.16
N MET A 205 9.78 9.79 1.37
CA MET A 205 8.46 10.34 1.58
C MET A 205 7.47 9.57 0.73
N VAL A 206 6.38 9.10 1.34
CA VAL A 206 5.32 8.32 0.70
C VAL A 206 4.03 9.12 0.77
N LEU A 207 3.66 9.78 -0.34
CA LEU A 207 2.42 10.56 -0.38
C LEU A 207 1.22 9.66 -0.63
N LEU A 208 0.22 9.79 0.23
CA LEU A 208 -1.00 9.01 0.24
C LEU A 208 -2.18 9.87 -0.20
N ARG A 209 -2.93 9.36 -1.17
CA ARG A 209 -4.16 9.96 -1.68
C ARG A 209 -5.23 9.95 -0.59
N ASP A 210 -5.91 11.08 -0.43
CA ASP A 210 -7.15 11.18 0.35
C ASP A 210 -8.14 10.04 0.01
N GLY A 211 -8.75 9.48 1.07
CA GLY A 211 -9.84 8.51 1.06
C GLY A 211 -9.46 7.10 0.57
N THR A 212 -8.49 6.97 -0.32
CA THR A 212 -8.10 5.67 -0.90
C THR A 212 -6.75 5.18 -0.42
N HIS A 213 -5.93 6.06 0.16
CA HIS A 213 -4.60 5.77 0.70
C HIS A 213 -3.65 5.13 -0.33
N ARG A 214 -3.96 5.31 -1.63
CA ARG A 214 -3.09 4.89 -2.73
C ARG A 214 -1.85 5.77 -2.71
N VAL A 215 -0.70 5.18 -3.01
CA VAL A 215 0.55 5.92 -3.13
C VAL A 215 0.47 6.78 -4.38
N LYS A 216 0.42 8.09 -4.19
CA LYS A 216 0.30 9.10 -5.25
C LYS A 216 1.66 9.53 -5.79
N ASP A 217 2.67 9.59 -4.92
CA ASP A 217 4.03 9.97 -5.27
C ASP A 217 5.05 9.45 -4.24
N LEU A 218 6.31 9.35 -4.67
CA LEU A 218 7.45 8.99 -3.82
C LEU A 218 8.62 9.95 -4.10
N TRP A 219 9.27 10.46 -3.06
CA TRP A 219 10.50 11.25 -3.21
C TRP A 219 11.43 11.09 -2.02
N LEU A 220 12.66 11.59 -2.15
CA LEU A 220 13.62 11.65 -1.06
C LEU A 220 13.71 13.07 -0.54
N GLU A 221 13.43 13.26 0.74
CA GLU A 221 13.57 14.55 1.43
C GLU A 221 14.80 14.50 2.35
N PRO A 222 15.72 15.49 2.32
CA PRO A 222 16.76 15.59 3.32
C PRO A 222 16.15 15.69 4.73
N GLN A 223 16.74 15.00 5.70
CA GLN A 223 16.19 14.98 7.08
C GLN A 223 16.03 16.38 7.67
N HIS A 224 16.96 17.31 7.40
CA HIS A 224 16.86 18.69 7.87
C HIS A 224 15.66 19.46 7.29
N ALA A 225 15.18 19.10 6.09
CA ALA A 225 14.03 19.74 5.47
C ALA A 225 12.69 19.25 6.05
N LEU A 226 12.68 18.15 6.82
CA LEU A 226 11.48 17.64 7.50
C LEU A 226 10.90 18.62 8.51
N ILE A 227 11.69 19.58 9.00
CA ILE A 227 11.22 20.64 9.92
C ILE A 227 10.13 21.52 9.32
N HIS A 228 10.02 21.58 7.98
CA HIS A 228 9.04 22.38 7.28
C HIS A 228 7.65 21.74 7.20
N TYR A 229 7.54 20.46 7.55
CA TYR A 229 6.28 19.73 7.54
C TYR A 229 5.56 19.87 8.87
N ARG A 230 4.22 19.80 8.85
CA ARG A 230 3.45 19.42 10.04
C ARG A 230 3.73 17.95 10.34
N ARG A 231 4.29 17.66 11.52
CA ARG A 231 4.83 16.33 11.85
C ARG A 231 4.02 15.67 12.95
N ILE A 232 3.74 14.38 12.78
CA ILE A 232 3.24 13.50 13.83
C ILE A 232 4.27 12.40 14.05
N SER A 233 4.74 12.23 15.28
CA SER A 233 5.64 11.11 15.61
C SER A 233 4.83 9.81 15.63
N THR A 234 5.40 8.76 15.07
CA THR A 234 4.84 7.42 15.17
C THR A 234 5.59 6.60 16.21
N GLU A 235 4.92 5.58 16.73
CA GLU A 235 5.54 4.46 17.43
C GLU A 235 6.06 3.43 16.41
N THR A 236 7.00 2.59 16.82
CA THR A 236 7.38 1.40 16.03
C THR A 236 7.12 0.14 16.82
N ALA A 237 6.66 -0.90 16.14
CA ALA A 237 6.41 -2.20 16.74
C ALA A 237 6.82 -3.32 15.76
N PRO A 238 7.20 -4.52 16.24
CA PRO A 238 7.39 -5.66 15.36
C PRO A 238 6.10 -6.02 14.62
N LEU A 239 6.18 -6.44 13.37
CA LEU A 239 5.01 -6.86 12.58
C LEU A 239 4.24 -8.02 13.23
N SER A 240 4.95 -8.92 13.92
CA SER A 240 4.38 -10.03 14.69
C SER A 240 3.50 -9.57 15.85
N SER A 241 3.65 -8.34 16.36
CA SER A 241 2.80 -7.81 17.43
C SER A 241 1.33 -7.66 17.03
N LEU A 242 1.05 -7.59 15.72
CA LEU A 242 -0.33 -7.60 15.21
C LEU A 242 -1.06 -8.92 15.51
N GLU A 243 -0.36 -9.98 15.91
CA GLU A 243 -0.96 -11.26 16.30
C GLU A 243 -1.31 -11.33 17.79
N ALA A 244 -0.96 -10.30 18.57
CA ALA A 244 -1.14 -10.25 20.02
C ALA A 244 -1.55 -8.84 20.49
N LEU A 245 -2.63 -8.30 19.92
CA LEU A 245 -3.24 -7.04 20.33
C LEU A 245 -3.88 -7.19 21.72
N PRO A 246 -3.65 -6.26 22.67
CA PRO A 246 -4.20 -6.36 24.02
C PRO A 246 -5.72 -6.19 24.02
N LEU A 247 -6.42 -7.00 24.82
CA LEU A 247 -7.85 -6.87 25.08
C LEU A 247 -8.13 -6.11 26.39
N PRO A 248 -9.23 -5.35 26.49
CA PRO A 248 -9.57 -4.62 27.73
C PRO A 248 -9.78 -5.50 28.95
N THR A 249 -10.19 -6.76 28.76
CA THR A 249 -10.46 -7.74 29.83
C THR A 249 -9.22 -8.42 30.39
N GLY A 250 -8.03 -8.06 29.89
CA GLY A 250 -6.82 -8.86 30.04
C GLY A 250 -6.75 -9.97 28.99
N GLY A 251 -5.53 -10.29 28.56
CA GLY A 251 -5.27 -11.20 27.43
C GLY A 251 -4.98 -10.46 26.12
N THR A 252 -4.84 -11.23 25.04
CA THR A 252 -4.54 -10.71 23.71
C THR A 252 -5.37 -11.42 22.64
N THR A 253 -5.51 -10.78 21.49
CA THR A 253 -6.10 -11.36 20.29
C THR A 253 -5.32 -10.97 19.04
N SER A 254 -5.51 -11.72 17.95
CA SER A 254 -4.89 -11.41 16.68
C SER A 254 -5.72 -10.38 15.89
N LEU A 255 -5.03 -9.48 15.19
CA LEU A 255 -5.58 -8.65 14.10
C LEU A 255 -6.24 -9.53 13.03
N TYR A 256 -5.70 -10.73 12.83
CA TYR A 256 -6.12 -11.66 11.81
C TYR A 256 -7.10 -12.69 12.37
N GLU A 257 -8.01 -13.14 11.50
CA GLU A 257 -8.83 -14.31 11.75
C GLU A 257 -7.91 -15.53 11.95
N SER A 258 -8.03 -16.21 13.09
CA SER A 258 -7.19 -17.36 13.44
C SER A 258 -7.82 -18.69 13.02
N THR A 259 -9.13 -18.73 12.82
CA THR A 259 -9.87 -19.96 12.52
C THR A 259 -10.88 -19.77 11.39
N GLY A 260 -11.36 -20.90 10.87
CA GLY A 260 -12.40 -20.93 9.85
C GLY A 260 -11.90 -20.54 8.46
N PRO A 261 -12.82 -20.32 7.52
CA PRO A 261 -12.45 -20.20 6.12
C PRO A 261 -11.73 -18.86 5.83
N ARG A 262 -11.77 -17.89 6.76
CA ARG A 262 -11.10 -16.59 6.67
C ARG A 262 -9.73 -16.54 7.35
N THR A 263 -9.14 -17.66 7.77
CA THR A 263 -7.84 -17.65 8.46
C THR A 263 -6.79 -16.83 7.70
N GLY A 264 -6.16 -15.88 8.38
CA GLY A 264 -5.13 -14.99 7.82
C GLY A 264 -5.65 -13.71 7.16
N TYR A 265 -6.97 -13.52 7.03
CA TYR A 265 -7.55 -12.21 6.68
C TYR A 265 -7.62 -11.31 7.90
N VAL A 266 -7.52 -10.01 7.71
CA VAL A 266 -7.72 -9.00 8.77
C VAL A 266 -9.20 -9.04 9.21
N LYS A 267 -9.44 -9.06 10.52
CA LYS A 267 -10.81 -9.01 11.07
C LYS A 267 -11.49 -7.71 10.64
N GLY A 268 -12.74 -7.79 10.18
CA GLY A 268 -13.51 -6.62 9.74
C GLY A 268 -13.10 -5.99 8.40
N SER A 269 -12.17 -6.59 7.64
CA SER A 269 -11.69 -6.03 6.36
C SER A 269 -12.55 -6.39 5.13
N GLN A 270 -13.79 -6.84 5.32
CA GLN A 270 -14.64 -7.27 4.20
C GLN A 270 -14.86 -6.13 3.19
N LYS A 271 -14.76 -6.46 1.89
CA LYS A 271 -14.95 -5.52 0.77
C LYS A 271 -16.19 -5.87 -0.05
N PRO A 272 -17.40 -5.49 0.40
CA PRO A 272 -18.64 -5.94 -0.25
C PRO A 272 -18.77 -5.49 -1.71
N ARG A 273 -18.26 -4.29 -2.04
CA ARG A 273 -18.32 -3.74 -3.41
C ARG A 273 -17.37 -4.46 -4.36
N GLU A 274 -16.12 -4.68 -3.95
CA GLU A 274 -15.16 -5.50 -4.72
C GLU A 274 -15.66 -6.94 -4.87
N ARG A 275 -16.15 -7.55 -3.80
CA ARG A 275 -16.75 -8.88 -3.86
C ARG A 275 -17.87 -8.94 -4.91
N LEU A 276 -18.80 -8.00 -4.91
CA LEU A 276 -19.91 -7.98 -5.86
C LEU A 276 -19.44 -7.84 -7.31
N LEU A 277 -18.46 -6.96 -7.57
CA LEU A 277 -18.10 -6.53 -8.93
C LEU A 277 -16.89 -7.28 -9.52
N MET A 278 -16.04 -7.86 -8.67
CA MET A 278 -14.76 -8.45 -9.08
C MET A 278 -14.67 -9.95 -8.86
N SER A 279 -15.37 -10.52 -7.87
CA SER A 279 -15.15 -11.92 -7.47
C SER A 279 -15.39 -12.93 -8.59
N TRP A 280 -16.35 -12.67 -9.48
CA TRP A 280 -16.78 -13.59 -10.52
C TRP A 280 -15.73 -13.78 -11.62
N TRP A 281 -15.02 -12.72 -12.04
CA TRP A 281 -13.94 -12.83 -13.03
C TRP A 281 -12.57 -13.03 -12.40
N ALA A 282 -12.38 -12.59 -11.15
CA ALA A 282 -11.19 -12.92 -10.39
C ALA A 282 -11.21 -14.37 -9.88
N PHE A 283 -12.36 -15.05 -9.85
CA PHE A 283 -12.52 -16.36 -9.19
C PHE A 283 -12.01 -16.35 -7.74
N ASP A 284 -12.40 -15.33 -6.98
CA ASP A 284 -12.13 -15.21 -5.54
C ASP A 284 -13.18 -14.35 -4.84
N TRP A 285 -13.93 -14.98 -3.94
CA TRP A 285 -14.98 -14.35 -3.14
C TRP A 285 -14.47 -13.30 -2.14
N ARG A 286 -13.16 -13.31 -1.85
CA ARG A 286 -12.50 -12.41 -0.89
C ARG A 286 -11.48 -11.50 -1.56
N VAL A 287 -11.60 -11.31 -2.87
CA VAL A 287 -10.84 -10.30 -3.61
C VAL A 287 -10.98 -8.93 -2.92
N GLY A 288 -9.84 -8.24 -2.76
CA GLY A 288 -9.78 -6.91 -2.15
C GLY A 288 -9.64 -6.91 -0.62
N GLU A 289 -9.88 -8.03 0.06
CA GLU A 289 -9.80 -8.06 1.52
C GLU A 289 -8.35 -8.07 2.04
N ASP A 290 -8.09 -7.24 3.06
CA ASP A 290 -6.78 -7.12 3.69
C ASP A 290 -6.38 -8.42 4.42
N LYS A 291 -5.10 -8.77 4.34
CA LYS A 291 -4.54 -10.06 4.79
C LYS A 291 -3.19 -9.93 5.49
N LYS A 292 -2.80 -10.99 6.18
CA LYS A 292 -1.47 -11.18 6.79
C LYS A 292 -0.42 -11.32 5.69
N LEU A 293 0.71 -10.62 5.83
CA LEU A 293 1.91 -10.94 5.06
C LEU A 293 2.63 -12.09 5.77
N GLY A 294 2.25 -13.33 5.47
CA GLY A 294 2.91 -14.52 6.03
C GLY A 294 4.41 -14.58 5.70
N VAL A 295 5.17 -15.35 6.48
CA VAL A 295 6.60 -15.63 6.24
C VAL A 295 6.76 -16.67 5.14
N SER A 296 5.85 -17.64 5.08
CA SER A 296 5.87 -18.73 4.10
C SER A 296 4.49 -19.05 3.53
N LYS A 297 4.46 -19.93 2.52
CA LYS A 297 3.21 -20.46 1.97
C LYS A 297 2.39 -21.26 2.97
N ALA A 298 3.02 -21.79 4.03
CA ALA A 298 2.35 -22.53 5.08
C ALA A 298 1.57 -21.61 6.05
N ASP A 299 1.81 -20.30 6.04
CA ASP A 299 1.25 -19.36 7.03
C ASP A 299 -0.18 -18.90 6.68
N GLY A 300 -0.94 -19.75 6.00
CA GLY A 300 -2.34 -19.53 5.64
C GLY A 300 -2.52 -18.81 4.30
N THR A 301 -3.35 -17.76 4.31
CA THR A 301 -3.87 -17.11 3.10
C THR A 301 -2.78 -16.53 2.19
N LEU A 302 -2.94 -16.75 0.89
CA LEU A 302 -2.06 -16.28 -0.17
C LEU A 302 -2.03 -14.74 -0.28
N PHE A 303 -0.84 -14.14 -0.22
CA PHE A 303 -0.65 -12.70 -0.47
C PHE A 303 -0.39 -12.45 -1.96
N TYR A 304 -1.35 -12.81 -2.81
CA TYR A 304 -1.23 -12.58 -4.26
C TYR A 304 -1.38 -11.09 -4.61
N THR A 305 -0.67 -10.68 -5.65
CA THR A 305 -0.74 -9.32 -6.23
C THR A 305 -1.31 -9.29 -7.66
N SER A 306 -1.59 -10.45 -8.24
CA SER A 306 -2.26 -10.55 -9.54
C SER A 306 -3.67 -11.14 -9.43
N LEU A 307 -4.62 -10.50 -10.11
CA LEU A 307 -6.00 -11.00 -10.23
C LEU A 307 -6.14 -12.17 -11.20
N LYS A 308 -5.08 -12.51 -11.97
CA LYS A 308 -5.06 -13.66 -12.87
C LYS A 308 -5.05 -14.95 -12.04
N PRO A 309 -6.12 -15.78 -12.07
CA PRO A 309 -6.21 -16.96 -11.20
C PRO A 309 -5.02 -17.91 -11.34
N TRP A 310 -4.57 -18.16 -12.57
CA TRP A 310 -3.43 -19.03 -12.91
C TRP A 310 -2.05 -18.44 -12.58
N ALA A 311 -1.97 -17.22 -12.05
CA ALA A 311 -0.71 -16.57 -11.72
C ALA A 311 -0.59 -16.18 -10.24
N ARG A 312 -1.62 -16.48 -9.44
CA ARG A 312 -1.71 -16.11 -8.03
C ARG A 312 -0.49 -16.55 -7.23
N ASP A 313 -0.10 -17.81 -7.33
CA ASP A 313 1.05 -18.37 -6.61
C ASP A 313 2.38 -17.73 -7.02
N ARG A 314 2.51 -17.36 -8.30
CA ARG A 314 3.71 -16.67 -8.81
C ARG A 314 3.76 -15.20 -8.39
N SER A 315 2.61 -14.61 -8.06
CA SER A 315 2.48 -13.23 -7.60
C SER A 315 2.42 -13.09 -6.07
N ASP A 316 2.67 -14.17 -5.33
CA ASP A 316 2.59 -14.23 -3.87
C ASP A 316 3.80 -13.57 -3.22
N MET A 317 3.61 -12.43 -2.55
CA MET A 317 4.71 -11.66 -1.94
C MET A 317 5.41 -12.36 -0.77
N ARG A 318 4.82 -13.44 -0.24
CA ARG A 318 5.50 -14.27 0.77
C ARG A 318 6.73 -14.96 0.19
N ASP A 319 6.69 -15.29 -1.10
CA ASP A 319 7.82 -15.76 -1.89
C ASP A 319 8.36 -14.61 -2.75
N PHE A 320 9.07 -13.69 -2.09
CA PHE A 320 9.51 -12.43 -2.71
C PHE A 320 10.34 -12.61 -3.99
N PRO A 321 11.29 -13.57 -4.09
CA PRO A 321 12.01 -13.84 -5.34
C PRO A 321 11.08 -14.21 -6.50
N THR A 322 10.17 -15.16 -6.28
CA THR A 322 9.22 -15.60 -7.31
C THR A 322 8.27 -14.46 -7.70
N PHE A 323 7.81 -13.68 -6.72
CA PHE A 323 7.02 -12.48 -6.92
C PHE A 323 7.72 -11.44 -7.80
N LEU A 324 8.99 -11.13 -7.53
CA LEU A 324 9.78 -10.20 -8.35
C LEU A 324 9.91 -10.70 -9.79
N ALA A 325 10.26 -11.98 -9.96
CA ALA A 325 10.39 -12.60 -11.27
C ALA A 325 9.08 -12.59 -12.06
N TYR A 326 7.93 -12.80 -11.41
CA TYR A 326 6.62 -12.71 -12.03
C TYR A 326 6.34 -11.31 -12.61
N TRP A 327 6.76 -10.26 -11.90
CA TRP A 327 6.65 -8.88 -12.35
C TRP A 327 7.79 -8.43 -13.28
N GLY A 328 8.67 -9.36 -13.68
CA GLY A 328 9.73 -9.13 -14.66
C GLY A 328 11.03 -8.57 -14.09
N TRP A 329 11.13 -8.42 -12.77
CA TRP A 329 12.36 -8.01 -12.09
C TRP A 329 13.35 -9.17 -12.02
N ARG A 330 14.63 -8.88 -12.21
CA ARG A 330 15.73 -9.88 -12.24
C ARG A 330 16.75 -9.54 -11.15
N LEU A 331 16.27 -9.45 -9.91
CA LEU A 331 17.11 -9.32 -8.72
C LEU A 331 17.74 -10.65 -8.37
#